data_AF-A0A842QQT3-F1
#
_entry.id   AF-A0A842QQT3-F1
#
_cell.length_a   1.000
_cell.length_b   1.000
_cell.length_c   1.000
_cell.angle_alpha   90.00
_cell.angle_beta   90.00
_cell.angle_gamma   90.00
#
_symmetry.space_group_name_H-M   'P 1'
#
loop_
_entity.id
_entity.type
_entity.pdbx_description
1 polymer ?
#
loop_
_entity_poly.entity_id
_entity_poly.type
_entity_poly.pdbx_seq_one_letter_code
_entity_poly.pdbx_strand_id
1 'polypeptide(L)'
;MNFKISPRTFNKKADISLGAIILVIIIVVFLGWLINEGSKDCRADADCEKTQYCGADFACHDHKVIREEKASPLIANNAAWVIGLSLIIAALIFKWDSIFHWARKDKKNKSKNKEEYIDLSKSHKAEEKGLYEKELEK
;
A
#
# COMPACT_ATOMS: atom_id res chain seq x y z
N MET A 1 -16.44 17.50 15.68
CA MET A 1 -16.12 16.08 15.35
C MET A 1 -14.76 15.77 15.97
N ASN A 2 -14.73 14.96 17.04
CA ASN A 2 -13.50 14.63 17.76
C ASN A 2 -12.92 13.31 17.23
N PHE A 3 -11.81 13.38 16.48
CA PHE A 3 -11.07 12.21 16.04
C PHE A 3 -10.21 11.68 17.19
N LYS A 4 -10.65 10.58 17.80
CA LYS A 4 -9.90 9.88 18.85
C LYS A 4 -8.86 8.97 18.18
N ILE A 5 -7.63 9.45 18.06
CA ILE A 5 -6.50 8.68 17.52
C ILE A 5 -6.09 7.67 18.60
N SER A 6 -6.40 6.39 18.38
CA SER A 6 -6.00 5.31 19.28
C SER A 6 -4.52 4.98 19.07
N PRO A 7 -3.66 5.06 20.11
CA PRO A 7 -2.24 4.73 19.97
C PRO A 7 -2.09 3.22 19.74
N ARG A 8 -1.63 2.82 18.55
CA ARG A 8 -1.20 1.44 18.31
C ARG A 8 0.03 1.15 19.16
N THR A 9 -0.07 0.10 19.97
CA THR A 9 1.06 -0.44 20.73
C THR A 9 2.09 -1.03 19.77
N PHE A 10 3.24 -0.37 19.74
CA PHE A 10 4.35 -0.58 18.83
C PHE A 10 5.25 -1.75 19.32
N ASN A 11 5.44 -2.76 18.46
CA ASN A 11 6.34 -3.88 18.74
C ASN A 11 7.75 -3.47 18.33
N LYS A 12 8.64 -3.25 19.30
CA LYS A 12 9.99 -2.65 19.17
C LYS A 12 10.89 -3.15 18.03
N LYS A 13 10.59 -4.29 17.41
CA LYS A 13 11.35 -4.86 16.27
C LYS A 13 10.76 -4.51 14.90
N ALA A 14 9.44 -4.33 14.79
CA ALA A 14 8.79 -3.96 13.53
C ALA A 14 8.87 -2.45 13.23
N ASP A 15 9.08 -1.64 14.27
CA ASP A 15 9.06 -0.18 14.16
C ASP A 15 10.35 0.38 13.58
N ILE A 16 11.48 -0.32 13.83
CA ILE A 16 12.77 0.04 13.27
C ILE A 16 12.74 -0.12 11.74
N SER A 17 12.15 -1.20 11.22
CA SER A 17 12.02 -1.41 9.77
C SER A 17 11.08 -0.41 9.11
N LEU A 18 9.95 -0.09 9.76
CA LEU A 18 9.00 0.87 9.21
C LEU A 18 9.60 2.29 9.18
N GLY A 19 10.27 2.69 10.26
CA GLY A 19 10.95 3.99 10.35
C GLY A 19 12.06 4.13 9.31
N ALA A 20 12.85 3.07 9.08
CA ALA A 20 13.90 3.08 8.06
C ALA A 20 13.33 3.26 6.64
N ILE A 21 12.22 2.57 6.31
CA ILE A 21 11.58 2.70 4.99
C ILE A 21 11.04 4.12 4.77
N ILE A 22 10.36 4.69 5.78
CA ILE A 22 9.82 6.05 5.69
C ILE A 22 10.97 7.07 5.53
N LEU A 23 12.06 6.91 6.27
CA LEU A 23 13.25 7.77 6.15
C LEU A 23 13.82 7.74 4.73
N VAL A 24 13.96 6.55 4.14
CA VAL A 24 14.46 6.39 2.76
C VAL A 24 13.54 7.09 1.76
N ILE A 25 12.21 6.97 1.91
CA ILE A 25 11.24 7.65 1.03
C ILE A 25 11.41 9.17 1.13
N ILE A 26 11.54 9.71 2.34
CA ILE A 26 11.74 11.16 2.55
C ILE A 26 13.02 11.61 1.85
N ILE A 27 14.13 10.87 2.00
CA ILE A 27 15.40 11.19 1.35
C ILE A 27 15.25 11.20 -0.18
N VAL A 28 14.61 10.19 -0.77
CA VAL A 28 14.42 10.10 -2.23
C VAL A 28 13.57 11.26 -2.75
N VAL A 29 12.47 11.60 -2.07
CA VAL A 29 11.62 12.74 -2.45
C VAL A 29 12.40 14.06 -2.33
N PHE A 30 13.17 14.23 -1.26
CA PHE A 30 13.96 15.44 -1.04
C PHE A 30 15.07 15.60 -2.09
N LEU A 31 15.78 14.52 -2.44
CA LEU A 31 16.79 14.53 -3.50
C LEU A 31 16.16 14.80 -4.88
N GLY A 32 15.02 14.18 -5.18
CA GLY A 32 14.30 14.43 -6.44
C GLY A 32 13.84 15.88 -6.56
N TRP A 33 13.37 16.47 -5.47
CA TRP A 33 12.99 17.88 -5.43
C TRP A 33 14.21 18.80 -5.59
N LEU A 34 15.31 18.52 -4.90
CA LEU A 34 16.54 19.33 -4.97
C LEU A 34 17.16 19.35 -6.38
N ILE A 35 17.16 18.21 -7.07
CA ILE A 35 17.64 18.12 -8.46
C ILE A 35 16.75 18.94 -9.40
N ASN A 36 15.44 18.92 -9.19
CA ASN A 36 14.48 19.68 -10.00
C ASN A 36 14.55 21.21 -9.76
N GLU A 37 15.04 21.64 -8.59
CA GLU A 37 15.26 23.05 -8.29
C GLU A 37 16.54 23.59 -8.95
N GLY A 38 17.57 22.74 -9.09
CA GLY A 38 18.88 23.10 -9.63
C GLY A 38 19.00 23.04 -11.15
N SER A 39 18.05 22.44 -11.85
CA SER A 39 18.03 22.31 -13.31
C SER A 39 17.24 23.42 -14.02
N LYS A 40 16.99 24.54 -13.35
CA LYS A 40 16.25 25.68 -13.91
C LYS A 40 17.21 26.62 -14.62
N ASP A 41 17.17 26.66 -15.94
CA ASP A 41 17.99 27.56 -16.76
C ASP A 41 17.46 29.01 -16.71
N CYS A 42 16.15 29.20 -16.46
CA CYS A 42 15.52 30.51 -16.37
C CYS A 42 14.44 30.58 -15.27
N ARG A 43 14.20 31.77 -14.70
CA ARG A 43 13.08 32.06 -13.79
C ARG A 43 12.09 33.07 -14.37
N ALA A 44 12.59 33.96 -15.22
CA ALA A 44 11.80 34.94 -15.95
C ALA A 44 12.30 35.05 -17.39
N ASP A 45 11.48 35.62 -18.28
CA ASP A 45 11.85 35.85 -19.68
C ASP A 45 13.10 36.74 -19.83
N ALA A 46 13.38 37.59 -18.84
CA ALA A 46 14.57 38.43 -18.81
C ALA A 46 15.87 37.67 -18.59
N ASP A 47 15.80 36.41 -18.11
CA ASP A 47 16.97 35.54 -17.93
C ASP A 47 17.40 34.87 -19.26
N CYS A 48 16.56 34.95 -20.30
CA CYS A 48 16.79 34.35 -21.61
C CYS A 48 17.24 35.38 -22.68
N GLU A 49 17.72 34.89 -23.82
CA GLU A 49 18.11 35.75 -24.95
C GLU A 49 16.88 36.47 -25.56
N LYS A 50 17.07 37.60 -26.24
CA LYS A 50 15.96 38.45 -26.74
C LYS A 50 14.96 37.76 -27.68
N THR A 51 15.33 36.62 -28.25
CA THR A 51 14.49 35.81 -29.15
C THR A 51 13.88 34.58 -28.47
N GLN A 52 14.05 34.47 -27.16
CA GLN A 52 13.64 33.33 -26.35
C GLN A 52 12.70 33.76 -25.22
N TYR A 53 11.91 32.82 -24.72
CA TYR A 53 11.06 32.98 -23.53
C TYR A 53 11.32 31.87 -22.54
N CYS A 54 11.03 32.12 -21.26
CA CYS A 54 11.17 31.12 -20.22
C CYS A 54 9.95 30.19 -20.21
N GLY A 55 10.17 28.91 -20.49
CA GLY A 55 9.12 27.90 -20.48
C GLY A 55 8.68 27.50 -19.07
N ALA A 56 7.54 26.80 -18.98
CA ALA A 56 7.04 26.24 -17.72
C ALA A 56 7.93 25.10 -17.17
N ASP A 57 8.80 24.55 -18.01
CA ASP A 57 9.88 23.63 -17.66
C ASP A 57 11.15 24.35 -17.16
N PHE A 58 11.11 25.68 -17.02
CA PHE A 58 12.24 26.52 -16.60
C PHE A 58 13.43 26.46 -17.57
N ALA A 59 13.19 26.13 -18.84
CA ALA A 59 14.18 26.20 -19.92
C ALA A 59 13.89 27.39 -20.84
N CYS A 60 14.92 27.98 -21.44
CA CYS A 60 14.74 29.01 -22.47
C CYS A 60 14.34 28.34 -23.79
N HIS A 61 13.19 28.73 -24.34
CA HIS A 61 12.70 28.25 -25.63
C HIS A 61 12.69 29.38 -26.65
N ASP A 62 13.05 29.08 -27.90
CA ASP A 62 12.90 30.04 -28.98
C ASP A 62 11.42 30.37 -29.20
N HIS A 63 11.13 31.63 -29.47
CA HIS A 63 9.80 32.03 -29.92
C HIS A 63 9.46 31.28 -31.21
N LYS A 64 8.57 30.28 -31.11
CA LYS A 64 8.09 29.56 -32.27
C LYS A 64 7.35 30.56 -33.17
N VAL A 65 7.95 30.89 -34.29
CA VAL A 65 7.22 31.44 -35.43
C VAL A 65 6.12 30.44 -35.74
N ILE A 66 4.87 30.83 -35.50
CA ILE A 66 3.69 29.97 -35.63
C ILE A 66 3.61 29.54 -37.10
N ARG A 67 4.22 28.40 -37.43
CA ARG A 67 3.74 27.55 -38.50
C ARG A 67 2.61 26.77 -37.85
N GLU A 68 1.41 26.90 -38.39
CA GLU A 68 0.23 26.15 -38.00
C GLU A 68 0.41 24.65 -38.30
N GLU A 69 1.29 23.99 -37.55
CA GLU A 69 1.43 22.55 -37.62
C GLU A 69 0.42 21.94 -36.66
N LYS A 70 -0.66 21.42 -37.26
CA LYS A 70 -1.74 20.68 -36.60
C LYS A 70 -1.15 19.64 -35.65
N ALA A 71 -1.17 19.93 -34.36
CA ALA A 71 -0.62 19.05 -33.34
C ALA A 71 -1.35 17.69 -33.36
N SER A 72 -0.58 16.63 -33.61
CA SER A 72 -1.06 15.25 -33.65
C SER A 72 -1.61 14.84 -32.26
N PRO A 73 -2.87 14.40 -32.14
CA PRO A 73 -3.54 14.11 -30.87
C PRO A 73 -3.02 12.85 -30.12
N LEU A 74 -1.92 12.24 -30.58
CA LEU A 74 -1.46 10.92 -30.13
C LEU A 74 -0.74 10.92 -28.77
N ILE A 75 -0.22 12.07 -28.31
CA ILE A 75 0.66 12.10 -27.13
C ILE A 75 -0.11 12.40 -25.83
N ALA A 76 -1.26 13.07 -25.90
CA ALA A 76 -2.04 13.47 -24.72
C ALA A 76 -2.77 12.32 -24.01
N ASN A 77 -3.07 11.22 -24.72
CA ASN A 77 -3.90 10.13 -24.17
C ASN A 77 -3.16 9.16 -23.24
N ASN A 78 -1.83 9.20 -23.17
CA ASN A 78 -1.06 8.18 -22.43
C ASN A 78 -1.08 8.41 -20.91
N ALA A 79 -1.19 9.65 -20.45
CA ALA A 79 -1.16 9.98 -19.02
C ALA A 79 -2.40 9.45 -18.27
N ALA A 80 -3.58 9.50 -18.89
CA ALA A 80 -4.82 9.04 -18.29
C ALA A 80 -4.80 7.54 -17.97
N TRP A 81 -4.14 6.75 -18.81
CA TRP A 81 -4.08 5.30 -18.65
C TRP A 81 -3.17 4.89 -17.47
N VAL A 82 -2.05 5.58 -17.29
CA VAL A 82 -1.14 5.36 -16.14
C VAL A 82 -1.85 5.64 -14.81
N ILE A 83 -2.60 6.75 -14.73
CA ILE A 83 -3.35 7.10 -13.52
C ILE A 83 -4.47 6.08 -13.26
N GLY A 84 -5.20 5.68 -14.30
CA GLY A 84 -6.26 4.68 -14.19
C GLY A 84 -5.73 3.32 -13.68
N LEU A 85 -4.61 2.85 -14.22
CA LEU A 85 -4.02 1.55 -13.86
C LEU A 85 -3.49 1.55 -12.43
N SER A 86 -2.89 2.67 -11.99
CA SER A 86 -2.43 2.87 -10.61
C SER A 86 -3.56 2.73 -9.59
N LEU A 87 -4.73 3.35 -9.85
CA LEU A 87 -5.88 3.27 -8.95
C LEU A 87 -6.45 1.86 -8.83
N ILE A 88 -6.49 1.10 -9.93
CA ILE A 88 -6.97 -0.29 -9.93
C ILE A 88 -6.04 -1.17 -9.07
N ILE A 89 -4.73 -1.05 -9.25
CA ILE A 89 -3.73 -1.80 -8.48
C ILE A 89 -3.85 -1.46 -6.98
N ALA A 90 -3.95 -0.17 -6.64
CA ALA A 90 -4.13 0.27 -5.27
C ALA A 90 -5.38 -0.34 -4.63
N ALA A 91 -6.52 -0.32 -5.33
CA ALA A 91 -7.77 -0.89 -4.84
C ALA A 91 -7.67 -2.40 -4.60
N LEU A 92 -6.97 -3.14 -5.47
CA LEU A 92 -6.73 -4.57 -5.29
C LEU A 92 -5.89 -4.87 -4.04
N ILE A 93 -4.82 -4.10 -3.81
CA ILE A 93 -3.95 -4.26 -2.64
C ILE A 93 -4.73 -4.01 -1.35
N PHE A 94 -5.51 -2.93 -1.28
CA PHE A 94 -6.34 -2.62 -0.10
C PHE A 94 -7.40 -3.69 0.17
N LYS A 95 -7.98 -4.27 -0.88
CA LYS A 95 -9.00 -5.33 -0.74
C LYS A 95 -8.37 -6.67 -0.35
N TRP A 96 -7.14 -6.95 -0.77
CA TRP A 96 -6.42 -8.20 -0.46
C TRP A 96 -6.22 -8.37 1.05
N ASP A 97 -5.89 -7.31 1.78
CA ASP A 97 -5.65 -7.39 3.23
C ASP A 97 -6.93 -7.79 3.99
N SER A 98 -8.10 -7.31 3.54
CA SER A 98 -9.40 -7.69 4.11
C SER A 98 -9.76 -9.17 3.85
N ILE A 99 -9.46 -9.68 2.66
CA ILE A 99 -9.70 -11.08 2.26
C ILE A 99 -8.78 -12.01 3.05
N PHE A 100 -7.51 -11.63 3.22
CA PHE A 100 -6.53 -12.45 3.93
C PHE A 100 -6.81 -12.52 5.44
N HIS A 101 -7.37 -11.46 6.02
CA HIS A 101 -7.81 -11.47 7.42
C HIS A 101 -9.03 -12.37 7.67
N TRP A 102 -9.95 -12.48 6.70
CA TRP A 102 -11.11 -13.37 6.80
C TRP A 102 -10.69 -14.84 6.69
N ALA A 103 -9.79 -15.16 5.77
CA ALA A 103 -9.24 -16.52 5.60
C ALA A 103 -8.50 -17.05 6.85
N ARG A 104 -7.89 -16.17 7.65
CA ARG A 104 -7.24 -16.56 8.92
C ARG A 104 -8.24 -16.83 10.06
N LYS A 105 -9.41 -16.18 10.07
CA LYS A 105 -10.42 -16.40 11.12
C LYS A 105 -11.07 -17.78 11.00
N ASP A 106 -11.31 -18.25 9.79
CA ASP A 106 -11.93 -19.57 9.58
C ASP A 106 -11.06 -20.73 10.05
N LYS A 107 -9.74 -20.67 9.85
CA LYS A 107 -8.83 -21.73 10.34
C LYS A 107 -8.84 -21.84 11.87
N LYS A 108 -9.00 -20.71 12.58
CA LYS A 108 -8.97 -20.68 14.06
C LYS A 108 -10.26 -21.22 14.69
N ASN A 109 -11.43 -20.96 14.07
CA ASN A 109 -12.69 -21.54 14.52
C ASN A 109 -12.76 -23.06 14.25
N LYS A 110 -12.23 -23.50 13.11
CA LYS A 110 -12.24 -24.92 12.75
C LYS A 110 -11.34 -25.77 13.66
N SER A 111 -10.22 -25.24 14.15
CA SER A 111 -9.36 -25.96 15.10
C SER A 111 -10.03 -26.10 16.47
N LYS A 112 -10.68 -25.03 16.96
CA LYS A 112 -11.30 -25.01 18.29
C LYS A 112 -12.47 -26.01 18.40
N ASN A 113 -13.31 -26.08 17.38
CA ASN A 113 -14.42 -27.03 17.33
C ASN A 113 -13.92 -28.49 17.25
N LYS A 114 -12.82 -28.74 16.53
CA LYS A 114 -12.21 -30.08 16.47
C LYS A 114 -11.67 -30.53 17.83
N GLU A 115 -11.09 -29.61 18.61
CA GLU A 115 -10.58 -29.88 19.96
C GLU A 115 -11.71 -30.21 20.94
N GLU A 116 -12.82 -29.47 20.88
CA GLU A 116 -14.01 -29.71 21.69
C GLU A 116 -14.65 -31.09 21.41
N TYR A 117 -14.69 -31.51 20.14
CA TYR A 117 -15.20 -32.84 19.76
C TYR A 117 -14.29 -33.99 20.23
N ILE A 118 -12.97 -33.77 20.24
CA ILE A 118 -12.00 -34.78 20.73
C ILE A 118 -12.13 -34.95 22.24
N ASP A 119 -12.40 -33.88 22.98
CA ASP A 119 -12.54 -33.94 24.44
C ASP A 119 -13.83 -34.66 24.85
N LEU A 120 -14.96 -34.36 24.20
CA LEU A 120 -16.22 -35.10 24.38
C LEU A 120 -16.10 -36.60 24.03
N SER A 121 -15.32 -36.93 23.00
CA SER A 121 -15.07 -38.33 22.64
C SER A 121 -14.29 -39.09 23.72
N LYS A 122 -13.36 -38.41 24.40
CA LYS A 122 -12.58 -39.01 25.49
C LYS A 122 -13.40 -39.22 26.74
N SER A 123 -14.28 -38.28 27.10
CA SER A 123 -15.14 -38.42 28.28
C SER A 123 -16.11 -39.59 28.16
N HIS A 124 -16.75 -39.78 26.99
CA HIS A 124 -17.63 -40.93 26.73
C HIS A 124 -16.90 -42.28 26.84
N LYS A 125 -15.68 -42.39 26.30
CA LYS A 125 -14.89 -43.62 26.40
C LYS A 125 -14.43 -43.95 27.82
N ALA A 126 -14.25 -42.95 28.69
CA ALA A 126 -13.91 -43.17 30.09
C ALA A 126 -15.11 -43.68 30.89
N GLU A 127 -16.32 -43.17 30.60
CA GLU A 127 -17.55 -43.58 31.25
C GLU A 127 -17.93 -45.03 30.90
N GLU A 128 -17.81 -45.45 29.63
CA GLU A 128 -18.02 -46.85 29.21
C GLU A 128 -17.08 -47.80 29.96
N LYS A 129 -15.78 -47.47 30.06
CA LYS A 129 -14.81 -48.33 30.75
C LYS A 129 -15.12 -48.52 32.23
N GLY A 130 -15.54 -47.44 32.90
CA GLY A 130 -15.93 -47.50 34.32
C GLY A 130 -17.21 -48.32 34.57
N LEU A 131 -18.08 -48.47 33.56
CA LEU A 131 -19.27 -49.32 33.67
C LEU A 131 -18.89 -50.81 33.64
N TYR A 132 -17.97 -51.20 32.74
CA TYR A 132 -17.52 -52.59 32.61
C TYR A 132 -16.74 -53.10 33.83
N GLU A 133 -15.89 -52.26 34.45
CA GLU A 133 -15.18 -52.66 35.68
C GLU A 133 -16.13 -52.98 36.83
N LYS A 134 -17.24 -52.24 36.96
CA LYS A 134 -18.25 -52.47 38.01
C LYS A 134 -19.08 -53.73 37.82
N GLU A 135 -19.21 -54.23 36.59
CA GLU A 135 -19.87 -55.50 36.30
C GLU A 135 -18.98 -56.71 36.61
N LEU A 136 -17.66 -56.57 36.51
CA LEU A 136 -16.68 -57.64 36.78
C LEU A 136 -16.44 -57.90 38.28
N GLU A 137 -16.77 -56.93 39.15
CA GLU A 137 -16.65 -57.08 40.61
C GLU A 137 -17.89 -57.69 41.28
N LYS A 138 -18.95 -58.02 40.52
CA LYS A 138 -20.17 -58.68 41.02
C LYS A 138 -20.14 -60.19 40.77
#